data_AF-A0A1I1K8T7-F1
#
_entry.id   AF-A0A1I1K8T7-F1
#
_cell.length_a   1.000
_cell.length_b   1.000
_cell.length_c   1.000
_cell.angle_alpha   90.00
_cell.angle_beta   90.00
_cell.angle_gamma   90.00
#
_symmetry.space_group_name_H-M   'P 1'
#
loop_
_entity.id
_entity.type
_entity.pdbx_description
1 polymer ?
#
loop_
_entity_poly.entity_id
_entity_poly.type
_entity_poly.pdbx_seq_one_letter_code
_entity_poly.pdbx_strand_id
1 'polypeptide(L)' 'MEGERWVNCPVCGNRIMKARSADVDEKCEICGNTITIYATKWFVTTIVNDEENDNESFTDRMNRYKKALEMLTN' A
#
# COMPACT_ATOMS: atom_id res chain seq x y z
N MET A 1 10.82 5.01 24.08
CA MET A 1 9.56 5.31 23.38
C MET A 1 9.68 4.76 21.97
N GLU A 2 8.97 3.67 21.62
CA GLU A 2 8.96 3.15 20.24
C GLU A 2 8.30 4.22 19.35
N GLY A 3 9.02 4.70 18.34
CA GLY A 3 8.62 5.82 17.49
C GLY A 3 7.38 5.51 16.65
N GLU A 4 6.41 6.43 16.69
CA GLU A 4 5.23 6.41 15.83
C GLU A 4 5.67 6.42 14.35
N ARG A 5 5.10 5.52 13.53
CA ARG A 5 5.38 5.49 12.08
C ARG A 5 4.19 6.02 11.30
N TRP A 6 4.49 6.96 10.42
CA TRP A 6 3.53 7.46 9.44
C TRP A 6 3.60 6.61 8.18
N VAL A 7 2.43 6.26 7.67
CA VAL A 7 2.28 5.73 6.31
C VAL A 7 2.01 6.92 5.40
N ASN A 8 2.83 7.04 4.35
CA ASN A 8 2.72 8.11 3.38
C ASN A 8 2.13 7.58 2.07
N CYS A 9 1.40 8.42 1.35
CA CYS A 9 0.88 8.10 0.04
C CYS A 9 2.06 7.90 -0.94
N PRO A 10 2.13 6.75 -1.64
CA PRO A 10 3.21 6.50 -2.59
C PRO A 10 3.11 7.39 -3.84
N VAL A 11 1.94 8.02 -4.09
CA VAL A 11 1.70 8.88 -5.25
C VAL A 11 2.12 10.32 -4.98
N CYS A 12 1.62 10.93 -3.89
CA CYS A 12 1.82 12.36 -3.61
C CYS A 12 2.69 12.66 -2.38
N GLY A 13 3.11 11.64 -1.62
CA GLY A 13 3.93 11.81 -0.41
C GLY A 13 3.19 12.30 0.83
N ASN A 14 1.90 12.63 0.74
CA ASN A 14 1.12 13.07 1.90
C ASN A 14 1.02 11.99 2.98
N ARG A 15 1.02 12.39 4.26
CA ARG A 15 0.79 11.48 5.38
C ARG A 15 -0.67 11.02 5.37
N ILE A 16 -0.90 9.71 5.31
CA ILE A 16 -2.23 9.13 5.31
C ILE A 16 -2.66 8.85 6.75
N MET A 17 -1.90 8.03 7.47
CA MET A 17 -2.25 7.61 8.82
C MET A 17 -1.03 7.27 9.66
N LYS A 18 -1.21 7.28 10.99
CA LYS A 18 -0.26 6.68 11.92
C LYS A 18 -0.61 5.21 12.13
N ALA A 19 0.36 4.31 11.96
CA ALA A 19 0.11 2.88 12.15
C ALA A 19 1.32 2.18 12.78
N ARG A 20 1.06 1.36 13.81
CA ARG A 20 2.00 0.33 14.30
C ARG A 20 1.76 -1.01 13.59
N SER A 21 0.51 -1.29 13.29
CA SER A 21 0.02 -2.40 12.48
C SER A 21 -1.23 -1.97 11.75
N ALA A 22 -1.36 -2.31 10.47
CA ALA A 22 -2.53 -1.99 9.64
C ALA A 22 -2.68 -3.00 8.50
N ASP A 23 -3.93 -3.27 8.14
CA ASP A 23 -4.34 -4.00 6.94
C ASP A 23 -5.68 -3.38 6.52
N VAL A 24 -5.61 -2.29 5.75
CA VAL A 24 -6.75 -1.40 5.47
C VAL A 24 -6.56 -0.65 4.16
N ASP A 25 -7.66 -0.31 3.51
CA ASP A 25 -7.68 0.62 2.39
C ASP A 25 -8.03 2.03 2.87
N GLU A 26 -7.21 3.01 2.50
CA GLU A 26 -7.39 4.41 2.88
C GLU A 26 -7.35 5.31 1.65
N LYS A 27 -8.33 6.19 1.52
CA LYS A 27 -8.34 7.19 0.44
C LYS A 27 -7.43 8.35 0.83
N CYS A 28 -6.44 8.64 -0.02
CA CYS A 28 -5.61 9.82 0.18
C CYS A 28 -6.44 11.09 -0.06
N GLU A 29 -6.61 11.92 0.96
CA GLU A 29 -7.41 13.15 0.88
C GLU A 29 -6.85 14.18 -0.12
N ILE A 30 -5.54 14.13 -0.43
CA ILE A 30 -4.88 15.10 -1.30
C ILE A 30 -4.97 14.71 -2.78
N CYS A 31 -4.62 13.48 -3.13
CA CYS A 31 -4.62 13.03 -4.53
C CYS A 31 -5.83 12.17 -4.91
N GLY A 32 -6.71 11.85 -3.96
CA GLY A 32 -7.93 11.09 -4.18
C GLY A 32 -7.75 9.60 -4.44
N ASN A 33 -6.52 9.09 -4.52
CA ASN A 33 -6.26 7.67 -4.78
C ASN A 33 -6.57 6.82 -3.55
N THR A 34 -7.23 5.68 -3.75
CA THR A 34 -7.39 4.65 -2.72
C THR A 34 -6.10 3.85 -2.59
N ILE A 35 -5.57 3.74 -1.37
CA ILE A 35 -4.28 3.11 -1.08
C ILE A 35 -4.51 1.96 -0.11
N THR A 36 -4.12 0.75 -0.52
CA THR A 36 -4.04 -0.40 0.39
C THR A 36 -2.77 -0.29 1.22
N ILE A 37 -2.94 -0.31 2.53
CA ILE A 37 -1.89 -0.16 3.51
C ILE A 37 -1.73 -1.48 4.25
N TYR A 38 -0.53 -2.03 4.19
CA TYR A 38 -0.13 -3.15 5.03
C TYR A 38 1.09 -2.77 5.86
N ALA A 39 0.92 -2.67 7.17
CA ALA A 39 1.95 -2.27 8.11
C ALA A 39 2.06 -3.27 9.26
N THR A 40 3.28 -3.54 9.68
CA THR A 40 3.64 -4.32 10.86
C THR A 40 4.81 -3.64 11.58
N LYS A 41 5.25 -4.23 12.70
CA LYS A 41 6.44 -3.77 13.42
C LYS A 41 7.69 -3.68 12.54
N TRP A 42 7.82 -4.50 11.49
CA TRP A 42 9.06 -4.62 10.72
C TRP A 42 8.92 -4.27 9.24
N PHE A 43 7.70 -4.12 8.76
CA PHE A 43 7.42 -3.99 7.34
C PHE A 43 6.27 -3.01 7.11
N VAL A 44 6.41 -2.14 6.12
CA VAL A 44 5.33 -1.26 5.65
C VAL A 44 5.35 -1.32 4.13
N THR A 45 4.19 -1.57 3.54
CA THR A 45 3.96 -1.43 2.10
C THR A 45 2.66 -0.68 1.85
N THR A 46 2.64 0.05 0.75
CA THR A 46 1.49 0.80 0.26
C THR A 46 1.31 0.48 -1.20
N ILE A 47 0.09 0.10 -1.58
CA ILE A 47 -0.25 -0.27 -2.95
C ILE A 47 -1.34 0.67 -3.40
N VAL A 48 -1.13 1.36 -4.52
CA VAL A 48 -2.20 2.16 -5.14
C VAL A 48 -3.26 1.17 -5.63
N ASN A 49 -4.48 1.30 -5.13
CA ASN A 49 -5.57 0.44 -5.57
C ASN A 49 -5.95 0.81 -7.00
N ASP A 50 -6.27 -0.22 -7.78
CA ASP A 50 -6.72 -0.12 -9.16
C ASP A 50 -8.16 -0.62 -9.16
N GLU A 51 -9.10 0.32 -9.29
CA GLU A 51 -10.55 0.09 -9.15
C GLU A 51 -11.09 -0.96 -10.16
N GLU A 52 -10.34 -1.28 -11.22
CA GLU A 52 -10.69 -2.34 -12.17
C GLU A 52 -10.52 -3.76 -11.59
N ASN A 53 -9.79 -3.91 -10.48
CA ASN A 53 -9.35 -5.20 -9.92
C ASN A 53 -9.76 -5.39 -8.43
N ASP A 54 -10.83 -4.73 -7.99
CA ASP A 54 -11.25 -4.59 -6.58
C ASP A 54 -11.64 -5.89 -5.83
N ASN A 55 -11.63 -7.05 -6.51
CA ASN A 55 -11.93 -8.35 -5.90
C ASN A 55 -10.71 -9.25 -5.69
N GLU A 56 -9.49 -8.78 -5.97
CA GLU A 56 -8.27 -9.56 -5.75
C GLU A 56 -7.87 -9.62 -4.27
N SER A 57 -7.53 -10.80 -3.75
CA SER A 57 -6.92 -10.90 -2.42
C SER A 57 -5.55 -10.22 -2.38
N PHE A 58 -5.06 -9.83 -1.20
CA PHE A 58 -3.71 -9.27 -1.05
C PHE A 58 -2.63 -10.19 -1.66
N THR A 59 -2.76 -11.50 -1.48
CA THR A 59 -1.84 -12.50 -2.04
C THR A 59 -1.86 -12.49 -3.57
N ASP A 60 -3.05 -12.40 -4.17
CA ASP A 60 -3.19 -12.38 -5.63
C ASP A 60 -2.57 -11.11 -6.22
N ARG A 61 -2.80 -9.96 -5.58
CA ARG A 61 -2.17 -8.68 -5.94
C ARG A 61 -0.65 -8.78 -5.89
N MET A 62 -0.09 -9.33 -4.80
CA MET A 62 1.36 -9.50 -4.66
C MET A 62 1.94 -10.45 -5.71
N ASN A 63 1.25 -11.55 -6.04
CA ASN A 63 1.66 -12.46 -7.10
C ASN A 63 1.66 -11.78 -8.48
N ARG A 64 0.63 -10.97 -8.77
CA ARG A 64 0.55 -10.17 -10.00
C ARG A 64 1.72 -9.19 -10.11
N TYR A 65 2.02 -8.45 -9.05
CA TYR A 65 3.16 -7.52 -9.04
C TYR A 65 4.49 -8.24 -9.16
N LYS A 66 4.67 -9.38 -8.48
CA LYS A 66 5.86 -10.21 -8.61
C LYS A 66 6.08 -10.62 -10.07
N LYS A 67 5.04 -11.12 -10.74
CA LYS A 67 5.11 -11.49 -12.16
C LYS A 67 5.45 -10.29 -13.06
N ALA A 68 4.85 -9.12 -12.81
CA ALA A 68 5.15 -7.91 -13.57
C ALA A 68 6.61 -7.47 -13.40
N LEU A 69 7.15 -7.54 -12.18
CA LEU A 69 8.56 -7.23 -11.90
C LEU A 69 9.51 -8.22 -12.58
N GLU A 70 9.21 -9.51 -12.55
CA GLU A 70 9.99 -10.54 -13.26
C GLU A 70 10.07 -10.27 -14.77
N MET A 71 9.00 -9.74 -15.37
CA MET A 71 8.97 -9.36 -16.78
C MET A 71 9.79 -8.10 -17.11
N LEU A 72 10.05 -7.23 -16.12
CA LEU A 72 10.87 -6.03 -16.30
C LEU A 72 12.37 -6.31 -16.13
N THR A 73 12.72 -7.41 -15.48
CA THR A 73 14.11 -7.79 -15.19
C THR A 73 14.71 -8.78 -16.18
N ASN A 74 13.92 -9.25 -17.15
CA ASN A 74 14.34 -10.10 -18.27
C ASN A 74 14.36 -9.30 -19.57
#